data_AF-A0A2E4HRV8-F1
#
_entry.id   AF-A0A2E4HRV8-F1
#
_cell.length_a   1.000
_cell.length_b   1.000
_cell.length_c   1.000
_cell.angle_alpha   90.00
_cell.angle_beta   90.00
_cell.angle_gamma   90.00
#
_symmetry.space_group_name_H-M   'P 1'
#
loop_
_entity.id
_entity.type
_entity.pdbx_description
1 polymer ?
#
loop_
_entity_poly.entity_id
_entity_poly.type
_entity_poly.pdbx_seq_one_letter_code
_entity_poly.pdbx_strand_id
1 'polypeptide(L)'
;MSGEFIDVLVPVPLLEKFTYRLTKNLAKEELTRGVRLKVPFGNRDLIAIFWNFSDKRKLPNKKYKYVKEVLDSRSLLSKKEIELAEWASEYYHYPLGEVITYFFPPSLRKGKEAKFKETVTWKISSKGEFLDLSSMNKAANQKKALQILREERRAFTTSLKGSWYIPSNARCFT
;
A
#
# COMPACT_ATOMS: atom_id res chain seq x y z
N MET A 1 2.09 3.64 -34.39
CA MET A 1 1.18 3.41 -33.24
C MET A 1 1.55 4.35 -32.11
N SER A 2 0.68 5.30 -31.85
CA SER A 2 1.02 6.50 -31.09
C SER A 2 0.92 6.16 -29.59
N GLY A 3 2.06 6.07 -28.88
CA GLY A 3 2.06 5.82 -27.43
C GLY A 3 1.26 6.91 -26.68
N GLU A 4 0.36 6.51 -25.80
CA GLU A 4 -0.50 7.44 -25.06
C GLU A 4 0.30 8.24 -24.02
N PHE A 5 -0.09 9.50 -23.83
CA PHE A 5 0.50 10.38 -22.84
C PHE A 5 -0.51 10.61 -21.74
N ILE A 6 -0.01 10.70 -20.51
CA ILE A 6 -0.82 10.95 -19.34
C ILE A 6 -0.18 12.04 -18.51
N ASP A 7 -1.03 12.87 -17.91
CA ASP A 7 -0.63 13.84 -16.92
C ASP A 7 -0.75 13.19 -15.54
N VAL A 8 0.30 13.34 -14.75
CA VAL A 8 0.39 12.81 -13.39
C VAL A 8 0.77 13.92 -12.42
N LEU A 9 0.29 13.78 -11.19
CA LEU A 9 0.67 14.61 -10.07
C LEU A 9 1.84 13.97 -9.34
N VAL A 10 2.95 14.70 -9.22
CA VAL A 10 4.15 14.25 -8.49
C VAL A 10 4.20 15.02 -7.17
N PRO A 11 4.54 14.38 -6.02
CA PRO A 11 4.65 15.04 -4.73
C PRO A 11 5.94 15.87 -4.64
N VAL A 12 5.92 17.02 -5.32
CA VAL A 12 6.98 18.03 -5.32
C VAL A 12 6.32 19.41 -5.25
N PRO A 13 7.02 20.42 -4.72
CA PRO A 13 6.45 21.75 -4.51
C PRO A 13 6.37 22.56 -5.83
N LEU A 14 5.65 22.02 -6.82
CA LEU A 14 5.46 22.61 -8.14
C LEU A 14 3.98 22.59 -8.51
N LEU A 15 3.45 23.76 -8.89
CA LEU A 15 2.04 23.98 -9.27
C LEU A 15 1.74 23.48 -10.70
N GLU A 16 2.36 22.37 -11.11
CA GLU A 16 2.25 21.84 -12.47
C GLU A 16 2.00 20.33 -12.44
N LYS A 17 1.38 19.84 -13.52
CA LYS A 17 1.25 18.41 -13.80
C LYS A 17 2.42 17.97 -14.67
N PHE A 18 2.86 16.74 -14.49
CA PHE A 18 3.95 16.17 -15.27
C PHE A 18 3.40 15.18 -16.29
N THR A 19 3.77 15.35 -17.55
CA THR A 19 3.35 14.42 -18.60
C THR A 19 4.36 13.28 -18.75
N TYR A 20 3.86 12.05 -18.82
CA TYR A 20 4.64 10.82 -19.07
C TYR A 20 4.02 10.02 -20.21
N ARG A 21 4.80 9.07 -20.75
CA ARG A 21 4.32 8.08 -21.72
C ARG A 21 3.92 6.79 -21.01
N LEU A 22 2.80 6.22 -21.44
CA LEU A 22 2.44 4.85 -21.08
C LEU A 22 3.30 3.85 -21.86
N THR A 23 3.73 2.80 -21.19
CA THR A 23 4.35 1.63 -21.83
C THR A 23 3.26 0.77 -22.45
N LYS A 24 3.57 0.05 -23.54
CA LYS A 24 2.57 -0.74 -24.28
C LYS A 24 1.89 -1.83 -23.45
N ASN A 25 2.50 -2.24 -22.34
CA ASN A 25 2.01 -3.32 -21.48
C ASN A 25 1.08 -2.83 -20.37
N LEU A 26 0.92 -1.52 -20.18
CA LEU A 26 0.00 -0.97 -19.19
C LEU A 26 -1.34 -0.70 -19.89
N ALA A 27 -2.36 -1.50 -19.56
CA ALA A 27 -3.68 -1.40 -20.17
C ALA A 27 -4.36 -0.09 -19.78
N LYS A 28 -4.95 0.59 -20.77
CA LYS A 28 -5.67 1.86 -20.59
C LYS A 28 -6.86 1.76 -19.65
N GLU A 29 -7.49 0.58 -19.64
CA GLU A 29 -8.72 0.27 -18.90
C GLU A 29 -8.55 0.34 -17.38
N GLU A 30 -7.31 0.25 -16.87
CA GLU A 30 -7.00 0.29 -15.44
C GLU A 30 -6.78 1.73 -14.92
N LEU A 31 -6.69 2.73 -15.80
CA LEU A 31 -6.33 4.10 -15.41
C LEU A 31 -7.56 4.96 -15.11
N THR A 32 -7.85 5.09 -13.83
CA THR A 32 -8.83 6.03 -13.28
C THR A 32 -8.14 7.14 -12.49
N ARG A 33 -8.64 8.39 -12.59
CA ARG A 33 -8.07 9.53 -11.84
C ARG A 33 -7.93 9.16 -10.36
N GLY A 34 -6.75 9.37 -9.78
CA GLY A 34 -6.46 8.98 -8.39
C GLY A 34 -5.62 7.69 -8.23
N VAL A 35 -5.44 6.91 -9.30
CA VAL A 35 -4.57 5.71 -9.30
C VAL A 35 -3.11 6.09 -9.04
N ARG A 36 -2.42 5.32 -8.18
CA ARG A 36 -0.99 5.51 -7.91
C ARG A 36 -0.14 4.85 -8.99
N LEU A 37 0.90 5.57 -9.41
CA LEU A 37 1.87 5.18 -10.43
C LEU A 37 3.28 5.34 -9.89
N LYS A 38 4.20 4.45 -10.27
CA LYS A 38 5.64 4.67 -10.07
C LYS A 38 6.22 5.35 -11.30
N VAL A 39 6.84 6.51 -11.12
CA VAL A 39 7.43 7.30 -12.21
C VAL A 39 8.86 7.74 -11.88
N PRO A 40 9.75 7.84 -12.89
CA PRO A 40 11.09 8.36 -12.71
C PRO A 40 11.10 9.89 -12.66
N PHE A 41 11.60 10.48 -11.56
CA PHE A 41 11.69 11.92 -11.36
C PHE A 41 13.11 12.32 -10.92
N GLY A 42 13.82 13.08 -11.78
CA GLY A 42 15.27 13.29 -11.60
C GLY A 42 16.02 11.95 -11.59
N ASN A 43 16.81 11.72 -10.52
CA ASN A 43 17.63 10.53 -10.28
C ASN A 43 16.95 9.46 -9.38
N ARG A 44 15.68 9.65 -9.03
CA ARG A 44 14.93 8.75 -8.14
C ARG A 44 13.58 8.37 -8.74
N ASP A 45 12.94 7.39 -8.13
CA ASP A 45 11.55 7.03 -8.42
C ASP A 45 10.63 7.61 -7.35
N LEU A 46 9.48 8.12 -7.79
CA LEU A 46 8.45 8.66 -6.92
C LEU A 46 7.11 8.00 -7.22
N ILE A 47 6.23 8.04 -6.21
CA ILE A 47 4.84 7.67 -6.38
C ILE A 47 4.08 8.91 -6.82
N ALA A 48 3.55 8.85 -8.03
CA ALA A 48 2.72 9.89 -8.63
C ALA A 48 1.27 9.41 -8.71
N ILE A 49 0.34 10.34 -8.91
CA ILE A 49 -1.09 10.05 -9.06
C ILE A 49 -1.52 10.34 -10.49
N PHE A 50 -2.15 9.38 -11.16
CA PHE A 50 -2.74 9.59 -12.48
C PHE A 50 -3.85 10.65 -12.42
N TRP A 51 -3.82 11.60 -13.36
CA TRP A 51 -4.76 12.71 -13.38
C TRP A 51 -5.71 12.73 -14.58
N ASN A 52 -5.15 12.67 -15.78
CA ASN A 52 -5.90 12.67 -17.03
C ASN A 52 -5.01 12.18 -18.19
N PHE A 53 -5.64 11.75 -19.28
CA PHE A 53 -4.93 11.59 -20.54
C PHE A 53 -4.56 12.96 -21.11
N SER A 54 -3.35 13.07 -21.65
CA SER A 54 -2.78 14.30 -22.18
C SER A 54 -2.86 14.29 -23.71
N ASP A 55 -3.22 15.44 -24.31
CA ASP A 55 -3.20 15.57 -25.76
C ASP A 55 -1.76 15.73 -26.26
N LYS A 56 -1.36 14.86 -27.19
CA LYS A 56 -0.03 14.80 -27.82
C LYS A 56 0.41 16.12 -28.42
N ARG A 57 -0.56 16.97 -28.79
CA ARG A 57 -0.33 18.20 -29.53
C ARG A 57 0.35 19.31 -28.71
N LYS A 58 0.45 19.17 -27.38
CA LYS A 58 0.99 20.26 -26.54
C LYS A 58 2.48 20.52 -26.69
N LEU A 59 3.34 19.50 -26.89
CA LEU A 59 4.77 19.71 -27.19
C LEU A 59 5.36 18.57 -28.07
N PRO A 60 5.37 18.71 -29.41
CA PRO A 60 5.79 17.64 -30.32
C PRO A 60 7.28 17.24 -30.19
N ASN A 61 8.14 18.11 -29.65
CA ASN A 61 9.59 17.90 -29.58
C ASN A 61 10.13 17.55 -28.18
N LYS A 62 9.25 17.37 -27.18
CA LYS A 62 9.70 17.03 -25.81
C LYS A 62 9.95 15.53 -25.70
N LYS A 63 11.11 15.14 -25.18
CA LYS A 63 11.36 13.74 -24.78
C LYS A 63 10.66 13.47 -23.45
N TYR A 64 9.62 12.65 -23.50
CA TYR A 64 8.88 12.25 -22.30
C TYR A 64 9.40 10.93 -21.75
N LYS A 65 9.59 10.88 -20.42
CA LYS A 65 9.91 9.63 -19.71
C LYS A 65 8.70 8.71 -19.70
N TYR A 66 8.94 7.41 -19.50
CA TYR A 66 7.89 6.40 -19.38
C TYR A 66 7.48 6.20 -17.93
N VAL A 67 6.21 5.86 -17.71
CA VAL A 67 5.74 5.30 -16.45
C VAL A 67 6.39 3.93 -16.23
N LYS A 68 6.88 3.68 -15.01
CA LYS A 68 7.52 2.41 -14.67
C LYS A 68 6.50 1.33 -14.30
N GLU A 69 5.48 1.69 -13.53
CA GLU A 69 4.55 0.73 -12.94
C GLU A 69 3.22 1.41 -12.57
N VAL A 70 2.10 0.70 -12.77
CA VAL A 70 0.78 1.05 -12.20
C VAL A 70 0.62 0.24 -10.92
N LEU A 71 0.37 0.90 -9.79
CA LEU A 71 0.39 0.24 -8.47
C LEU A 71 -0.98 -0.26 -8.01
N ASP A 72 -2.06 0.32 -8.52
CA ASP A 72 -3.42 -0.03 -8.15
C ASP A 72 -4.27 -0.19 -9.40
N SER A 73 -5.19 -1.17 -9.40
CA SER A 73 -6.14 -1.41 -10.49
C SER A 73 -7.28 -0.38 -10.55
N ARG A 74 -7.46 0.40 -9.48
CA ARG A 74 -8.46 1.47 -9.37
C ARG A 74 -8.00 2.54 -8.40
N SER A 75 -8.59 3.73 -8.48
CA SER A 75 -8.35 4.77 -7.48
C SER A 75 -8.70 4.26 -6.08
N LEU A 76 -7.79 4.51 -5.13
CA LEU A 76 -8.04 4.28 -3.71
C LEU A 76 -8.80 5.44 -3.07
N LEU A 77 -8.88 6.58 -3.77
CA LEU A 77 -9.64 7.75 -3.36
C LEU A 77 -10.99 7.77 -4.09
N SER A 78 -12.03 8.08 -3.33
CA SER A 78 -13.35 8.42 -3.84
C SER A 78 -13.33 9.74 -4.61
N LYS A 79 -14.37 9.97 -5.41
CA LYS A 79 -14.54 11.23 -6.14
C LYS A 79 -14.54 12.46 -5.21
N LYS A 80 -15.21 12.38 -4.06
CA LYS A 80 -15.30 13.47 -3.08
C LYS A 80 -13.94 13.82 -2.46
N GLU A 81 -13.09 12.83 -2.20
CA GLU A 81 -11.75 13.06 -1.68
C GLU A 81 -10.84 13.74 -2.71
N ILE A 82 -10.97 13.36 -3.98
CA ILE A 82 -10.27 14.01 -5.09
C ILE A 82 -10.73 15.48 -5.24
N GLU A 83 -12.05 15.72 -5.22
CA GLU A 83 -12.62 17.07 -5.29
C GLU A 83 -12.18 17.93 -4.09
N LEU A 84 -12.10 17.35 -2.89
CA LEU A 84 -11.59 18.03 -1.70
C LEU A 84 -10.11 18.38 -1.85
N ALA A 85 -9.29 17.50 -2.42
CA ALA A 85 -7.88 17.77 -2.69
C ALA A 85 -7.70 18.90 -3.71
N GLU A 86 -8.50 18.90 -4.80
CA GLU A 86 -8.54 19.98 -5.79
C GLU A 86 -8.91 21.31 -5.11
N TRP A 87 -10.03 21.33 -4.38
CA TRP A 87 -10.49 22.51 -3.66
C TRP A 87 -9.44 23.06 -2.67
N ALA A 88 -8.82 22.18 -1.87
CA ALA A 88 -7.81 22.59 -0.90
C ALA A 88 -6.54 23.16 -1.59
N SER A 89 -6.12 22.54 -2.70
CA SER A 89 -5.00 23.03 -3.50
C SER A 89 -5.27 24.42 -4.06
N GLU A 90 -6.46 24.64 -4.63
CA GLU A 90 -6.86 25.91 -5.20
C GLU A 90 -7.02 27.00 -4.12
N TYR A 91 -7.72 26.68 -3.03
CA TYR A 91 -7.99 27.65 -1.96
C TYR A 91 -6.72 28.10 -1.24
N TYR A 92 -5.85 27.14 -0.87
CA TYR A 92 -4.61 27.44 -0.15
C TYR A 92 -3.41 27.71 -1.08
N HIS A 93 -3.62 27.75 -2.40
CA HIS A 93 -2.58 27.93 -3.40
C HIS A 93 -1.39 26.96 -3.22
N TYR A 94 -1.67 25.74 -2.75
CA TYR A 94 -0.67 24.74 -2.43
C TYR A 94 -0.59 23.68 -3.53
N PRO A 95 0.60 23.15 -3.89
CA PRO A 95 0.75 22.18 -4.97
C PRO A 95 -0.14 20.95 -4.84
N LEU A 96 -1.04 20.76 -5.82
CA LEU A 96 -1.98 19.65 -5.83
C LEU A 96 -1.30 18.27 -5.70
N GLY A 97 -0.12 18.13 -6.31
CA GLY A 97 0.67 16.91 -6.21
C GLY A 97 1.15 16.59 -4.81
N GLU A 98 1.34 17.58 -3.95
CA GLU A 98 1.60 17.34 -2.53
C GLU A 98 0.29 17.13 -1.75
N VAL A 99 -0.72 17.99 -1.96
CA VAL A 99 -2.03 17.90 -1.28
C VAL A 99 -2.60 16.49 -1.38
N ILE A 100 -2.70 15.95 -2.60
CA ILE A 100 -3.33 14.65 -2.84
C ILE A 100 -2.58 13.51 -2.14
N THR A 101 -1.26 13.63 -1.94
CA THR A 101 -0.51 12.58 -1.26
C THR A 101 -0.82 12.47 0.22
N TYR A 102 -1.30 13.53 0.85
CA TYR A 102 -1.70 13.51 2.27
C TYR A 102 -2.94 12.68 2.53
N PHE A 103 -3.75 12.38 1.51
CA PHE A 103 -4.86 11.44 1.61
C PHE A 103 -4.40 9.98 1.75
N PHE A 104 -3.12 9.70 1.48
CA PHE A 104 -2.57 8.36 1.57
C PHE A 104 -1.73 8.16 2.85
N PRO A 105 -1.92 7.04 3.57
CA PRO A 105 -1.03 6.64 4.66
C PRO A 105 0.45 6.59 4.25
N PRO A 106 1.40 6.78 5.18
CA PRO A 106 2.84 6.78 4.87
C PRO A 106 3.33 5.53 4.11
N SER A 107 2.74 4.36 4.36
CA SER A 107 3.06 3.12 3.64
C SER A 107 2.68 3.20 2.16
N LEU A 108 1.51 3.76 1.85
CA LEU A 108 1.02 3.91 0.49
C LEU A 108 1.77 4.99 -0.28
N ARG A 109 2.19 6.07 0.39
CA ARG A 109 3.10 7.07 -0.17
C ARG A 109 4.46 6.49 -0.59
N LYS A 110 4.90 5.42 0.06
CA LYS A 110 6.11 4.65 -0.30
C LYS A 110 5.87 3.58 -1.38
N GLY A 111 4.66 3.52 -1.95
CA GLY A 111 4.32 2.59 -3.03
C GLY A 111 4.02 1.17 -2.57
N LYS A 112 3.74 0.96 -1.27
CA LYS A 112 3.26 -0.35 -0.81
C LYS A 112 1.84 -0.62 -1.29
N GLU A 113 1.50 -1.89 -1.40
CA GLU A 113 0.16 -2.35 -1.74
C GLU A 113 -0.88 -1.90 -0.70
N ALA A 114 -2.08 -1.55 -1.17
CA ALA A 114 -3.22 -1.22 -0.33
C ALA A 114 -3.90 -2.47 0.22
N LYS A 115 -3.14 -3.29 0.95
CA LYS A 115 -3.66 -4.47 1.65
C LYS A 115 -3.75 -4.17 3.14
N PHE A 116 -4.87 -4.57 3.73
CA PHE A 116 -4.95 -4.67 5.18
C PHE A 116 -3.89 -5.67 5.65
N LYS A 117 -3.14 -5.31 6.68
CA LYS A 117 -2.30 -6.29 7.36
C LYS A 117 -3.25 -7.27 8.04
N GLU A 118 -3.34 -8.47 7.49
CA GLU A 118 -3.99 -9.57 8.18
C GLU A 118 -3.23 -9.82 9.48
N THR A 119 -3.93 -9.68 10.60
CA THR A 119 -3.33 -9.99 11.89
C THR A 119 -3.27 -11.50 12.02
N VAL A 120 -2.05 -12.05 12.08
CA VAL A 120 -1.85 -13.47 12.37
C VAL A 120 -2.35 -13.76 13.78
N THR A 121 -3.46 -14.47 13.85
CA THR A 121 -4.03 -15.00 15.09
C THR A 121 -3.66 -16.46 15.24
N TRP A 122 -3.29 -16.83 16.45
CA TRP A 122 -3.07 -18.21 16.84
C TRP A 122 -4.38 -18.76 17.38
N LYS A 123 -4.78 -19.91 16.87
CA LYS A 123 -5.89 -20.70 17.40
C LYS A 123 -5.33 -22.00 17.96
N ILE A 124 -5.92 -22.49 19.03
CA ILE A 124 -5.60 -23.83 19.53
C ILE A 124 -5.96 -24.88 18.46
N SER A 125 -5.04 -25.80 18.20
CA SER A 125 -5.32 -26.98 17.37
C SER A 125 -6.05 -28.03 18.20
N SER A 126 -6.76 -28.95 17.55
CA SER A 126 -7.46 -30.06 18.23
C SER A 126 -6.52 -30.86 19.14
N LYS A 127 -5.31 -31.18 18.67
CA LYS A 127 -4.27 -31.84 19.48
C LYS A 127 -3.86 -31.01 20.71
N GLY A 128 -3.77 -29.69 20.56
CA GLY A 128 -3.47 -28.78 21.66
C GLY A 128 -4.59 -28.69 22.71
N GLU A 129 -5.84 -28.89 22.31
CA GLU A 129 -7.00 -28.88 23.22
C GLU A 129 -6.98 -30.07 24.19
N PHE A 130 -6.60 -31.26 23.71
CA PHE A 130 -6.56 -32.48 24.52
C PHE A 130 -5.20 -32.78 25.17
N LEU A 131 -4.18 -31.96 24.91
CA LEU A 131 -2.83 -32.19 25.45
C LEU A 131 -2.80 -32.04 26.98
N ASP A 132 -2.22 -32.97 27.71
CA ASP A 132 -2.09 -32.80 29.15
C ASP A 132 -0.96 -31.81 29.51
N LEU A 133 -1.32 -30.70 30.16
CA LEU A 133 -0.39 -29.67 30.62
C LEU A 133 0.55 -30.18 31.72
N SER A 134 0.17 -31.23 32.46
CA SER A 134 1.00 -31.84 33.51
C SER A 134 2.22 -32.56 32.94
N SER A 135 2.11 -33.04 31.68
CA SER A 135 3.18 -33.74 30.96
C SER A 135 4.26 -32.80 30.40
N MET A 136 3.98 -31.49 30.30
CA MET A 136 4.87 -30.49 29.69
C MET A 136 5.83 -29.84 30.70
N ASN A 137 6.64 -30.65 31.40
CA ASN A 137 7.51 -30.14 32.48
C ASN A 137 8.79 -29.44 32.00
N LYS A 138 9.26 -29.74 30.77
CA LYS A 138 10.49 -29.14 30.20
C LYS A 138 10.23 -27.93 29.30
N ALA A 139 8.97 -27.55 29.09
CA ALA A 139 8.57 -26.55 28.11
C ALA A 139 7.63 -25.48 28.71
N ALA A 140 8.10 -24.80 29.77
CA ALA A 140 7.31 -23.84 30.54
C ALA A 140 6.65 -22.73 29.69
N ASN A 141 7.35 -22.23 28.67
CA ASN A 141 6.83 -21.19 27.77
C ASN A 141 5.72 -21.72 26.85
N GLN A 142 5.84 -22.96 26.39
CA GLN A 142 4.81 -23.60 25.57
C GLN A 142 3.57 -23.94 26.40
N LYS A 143 3.77 -24.38 27.64
CA LYS A 143 2.68 -24.65 28.61
C LYS A 143 1.85 -23.39 28.89
N LYS A 144 2.53 -22.27 29.16
CA LYS A 144 1.87 -20.95 29.38
C LYS A 144 1.16 -20.44 28.13
N ALA A 145 1.81 -20.51 26.96
CA ALA A 145 1.17 -20.13 25.70
C ALA A 145 -0.09 -20.97 25.41
N LEU A 146 -0.04 -22.28 25.66
CA LEU A 146 -1.19 -23.17 25.47
C LEU A 146 -2.31 -22.87 26.46
N GLN A 147 -1.99 -22.52 27.71
CA GLN A 147 -2.97 -22.11 28.70
C GLN A 147 -3.72 -20.83 28.27
N ILE A 148 -2.99 -19.79 27.86
CA ILE A 148 -3.58 -18.55 27.33
C ILE A 148 -4.46 -18.85 26.11
N LEU A 149 -4.01 -19.72 25.20
CA LEU A 149 -4.77 -20.11 24.01
C LEU A 149 -6.04 -20.92 24.34
N ARG A 150 -6.07 -21.68 25.44
CA ARG A 150 -7.28 -22.38 25.91
C ARG A 150 -8.30 -21.42 26.51
N GLU A 151 -7.83 -20.43 27.27
CA GLU A 151 -8.68 -19.44 27.94
C GLU A 151 -9.29 -18.46 26.92
N GLU A 152 -8.48 -17.91 26.03
CA GLU A 152 -8.93 -16.84 25.10
C GLU A 152 -9.42 -17.36 23.74
N ARG A 153 -9.24 -18.66 23.43
CA ARG A 153 -9.53 -19.36 22.15
C ARG A 153 -8.86 -18.80 20.88
N ARG A 154 -8.45 -17.54 20.86
CA ARG A 154 -7.65 -16.89 19.82
C ARG A 154 -6.72 -15.85 20.47
N ALA A 155 -5.42 -15.94 20.19
CA ALA A 155 -4.45 -14.96 20.67
C ALA A 155 -3.67 -14.31 19.52
N PHE A 156 -3.30 -13.04 19.67
CA PHE A 156 -2.51 -12.33 18.66
C PHE A 156 -1.02 -12.63 18.78
N THR A 157 -0.29 -12.62 17.66
CA THR A 157 1.16 -12.84 17.68
C THR A 157 1.89 -11.81 18.57
N THR A 158 1.39 -10.58 18.64
CA THR A 158 1.96 -9.51 19.49
C THR A 158 1.72 -9.78 20.99
N SER A 159 0.58 -10.31 21.39
CA SER A 159 0.31 -10.65 22.81
C SER A 159 1.15 -11.84 23.27
N LEU A 160 1.44 -12.79 22.38
CA LEU A 160 2.31 -13.94 22.67
C LEU A 160 3.81 -13.59 22.65
N LYS A 161 4.25 -12.65 21.78
CA LYS A 161 5.65 -12.18 21.71
C LYS A 161 6.02 -11.20 22.82
N GLY A 162 5.12 -10.32 23.23
CA GLY A 162 5.35 -9.36 24.33
C GLY A 162 5.68 -10.04 25.66
N SER A 163 5.41 -11.34 25.77
CA SER A 163 5.64 -12.14 26.96
C SER A 163 6.71 -13.24 26.76
N TRP A 164 7.54 -13.15 25.71
CA TRP A 164 8.68 -14.07 25.43
C TRP A 164 8.30 -15.57 25.33
N TYR A 165 7.07 -15.90 24.92
CA TYR A 165 6.57 -17.28 24.94
C TYR A 165 6.65 -18.06 23.61
N ILE A 166 7.44 -17.61 22.63
CA ILE A 166 7.53 -18.29 21.33
C ILE A 166 8.91 -18.94 21.14
N PRO A 167 9.01 -20.28 21.11
CA PRO A 167 10.22 -20.95 20.64
C PRO A 167 10.37 -20.77 19.13
N SER A 168 11.61 -20.58 18.65
CA SER A 168 11.97 -20.35 17.24
C SER A 168 11.48 -21.42 16.24
N ASN A 169 10.99 -22.57 16.75
CA ASN A 169 10.67 -23.74 15.95
C ASN A 169 9.16 -24.03 15.88
N ALA A 170 8.31 -23.19 16.48
CA ALA A 170 6.85 -23.37 16.45
C ALA A 170 6.29 -22.93 15.08
N ARG A 171 6.15 -23.88 14.15
CA ARG A 171 5.49 -23.64 12.86
C ARG A 171 3.98 -23.55 13.07
N CYS A 172 3.35 -22.53 12.49
CA CYS A 172 1.92 -22.54 12.19
C CYS A 172 1.63 -23.80 11.36
N PHE A 173 0.97 -24.79 11.95
CA PHE A 173 0.27 -25.79 11.17
C PHE A 173 -1.13 -25.25 10.93
N THR A 174 -1.37 -24.90 9.66
CA THR A 174 -2.69 -24.57 9.10
C THR A 174 -3.63 -25.74 9.21
#